data_AF-A0A3B1BXV6-F1
#
_entry.id   AF-A0A3B1BXV6-F1
#
_cell.length_a   1.000
_cell.length_b   1.000
_cell.length_c   1.000
_cell.angle_alpha   90.00
_cell.angle_beta   90.00
_cell.angle_gamma   90.00
#
_symmetry.space_group_name_H-M   'P 1'
#
loop_
_entity.id
_entity.type
_entity.pdbx_description
1 polymer ?
#
loop_
_entity_poly.entity_id
_entity_poly.type
_entity_poly.pdbx_seq_one_letter_code
_entity_poly.pdbx_strand_id
1 'polypeptide(L)' 'MQFERGPDEYVYLSVQWRISKGIGRVPLATQVSQLKSTGITTADDYDAIVAAMSDLFGQLSQVIAQAILKSAI' A
#
# COMPACT_ATOMS: atom_id res chain seq x y z
N MET A 1 8.72 -6.06 1.74
CA MET A 1 7.60 -5.57 0.94
C MET A 1 7.39 -6.56 -0.19
N GLN A 2 6.14 -6.87 -0.50
CA GLN A 2 5.71 -7.66 -1.65
C GLN A 2 4.79 -6.77 -2.48
N PHE A 3 5.06 -6.67 -3.77
CA PHE A 3 4.27 -5.84 -4.68
C PHE A 3 4.32 -6.42 -6.08
N GLU A 4 3.31 -7.21 -6.42
CA GLU A 4 3.34 -8.07 -7.60
C GLU A 4 1.94 -8.43 -8.07
N ARG A 5 1.84 -8.86 -9.33
CA ARG A 5 0.64 -9.52 -9.85
C ARG A 5 0.67 -10.99 -9.47
N GLY A 6 -0.38 -11.44 -8.78
CA GLY A 6 -0.62 -12.84 -8.47
C GLY A 6 -1.16 -13.61 -9.69
N PRO A 7 -1.12 -14.95 -9.65
CA PRO A 7 -1.65 -15.80 -10.71
C PRO A 7 -3.19 -15.77 -10.81
N ASP A 8 -3.86 -15.15 -9.85
CA ASP A 8 -5.32 -15.08 -9.74
C ASP A 8 -5.91 -13.78 -10.29
N GLU A 9 -5.19 -13.10 -11.19
CA GLU A 9 -5.60 -11.86 -11.88
C GLU A 9 -5.58 -10.58 -11.02
N TYR A 10 -5.04 -10.62 -9.81
CA TYR A 10 -4.96 -9.43 -8.95
C TYR A 10 -3.53 -8.97 -8.70
N VAL A 11 -3.38 -7.68 -8.41
CA VAL A 11 -2.15 -7.12 -7.84
C VAL A 11 -2.27 -7.11 -6.32
N TYR A 12 -1.19 -7.47 -5.65
CA TYR A 12 -1.08 -7.50 -4.21
C TYR A 12 -0.02 -6.52 -3.74
N LEU A 13 -0.29 -5.81 -2.64
CA LEU A 13 0.67 -4.98 -1.93
C LEU A 13 0.68 -5.37 -0.45
N SER A 14 1.78 -5.98 0.01
CA SER A 14 2.03 -6.28 1.41
C SER A 14 3.27 -5.51 1.89
N VAL A 15 3.07 -4.58 2.81
CA VAL A 15 4.14 -3.67 3.26
C VAL A 15 3.99 -3.34 4.73
N GLN A 16 5.13 -3.35 5.43
CA GLN A 16 5.24 -2.78 6.76
C GLN A 16 5.70 -1.33 6.65
N TRP A 17 5.03 -0.44 7.38
CA TRP A 17 5.37 0.98 7.45
C TRP A 17 5.33 1.46 8.90
N ARG A 18 5.96 2.61 9.14
CA ARG A 18 6.08 3.19 10.47
C ARG A 18 5.95 4.70 10.42
N ILE A 19 5.15 5.25 11.34
CA ILE A 19 5.10 6.69 11.64
C ILE A 19 6.05 6.96 12.80
N SER A 20 6.88 7.99 12.65
CA SER A 20 7.89 8.40 13.64
C SER A 20 7.78 9.90 13.93
N LYS A 21 8.09 10.32 15.16
CA LYS A 21 8.06 11.72 15.62
C LYS A 21 9.47 12.29 15.79
N GLY A 22 9.66 13.51 15.31
CA GLY A 22 10.85 14.32 15.55
C GLY A 22 12.13 13.79 14.92
N ILE A 23 13.23 14.51 15.16
CA ILE A 23 14.56 14.23 14.58
C ILE A 23 15.09 12.86 15.06
N GLY A 24 14.75 12.45 16.30
CA GLY A 24 15.10 11.15 16.85
C GLY A 24 14.30 9.97 16.28
N ARG A 25 13.34 10.21 15.38
CA ARG A 25 12.47 9.20 14.75
C ARG A 25 11.78 8.26 15.75
N VAL A 26 11.35 8.79 16.90
CA VAL A 26 10.67 7.99 17.94
C VAL A 26 9.44 7.33 17.32
N PRO A 27 9.31 6.00 17.37
CA PRO A 27 8.20 5.29 16.74
C PRO A 27 6.87 5.66 17.43
N LEU A 28 5.90 6.12 16.65
CA LEU A 28 4.52 6.36 17.11
C LEU A 28 3.61 5.18 16.79
N ALA A 29 3.76 4.61 15.59
CA ALA A 29 2.99 3.46 15.14
C ALA A 29 3.79 2.66 14.12
N THR A 30 3.70 1.33 14.22
CA THR A 30 4.19 0.40 13.19
C THR A 30 3.00 -0.46 12.78
N GLN A 31 2.73 -0.55 11.48
CA GLN A 31 1.62 -1.32 10.95
C GLN A 31 2.05 -2.12 9.72
N VAL A 32 1.29 -3.16 9.43
CA VAL A 32 1.39 -3.93 8.19
C VAL A 32 0.09 -3.71 7.43
N SER A 33 0.20 -3.31 6.17
CA SER A 33 -0.93 -3.21 5.26
C SER A 33 -0.85 -4.30 4.21
N GLN A 34 -1.99 -4.97 3.99
CA GLN A 34 -2.20 -5.94 2.92
C GLN A 34 -3.34 -5.42 2.06
N LEU A 35 -3.03 -5.04 0.83
CA LEU A 35 -3.97 -4.48 -0.13
C LEU A 35 -4.02 -5.35 -1.38
N LYS A 36 -5.19 -5.37 -2.01
CA LYS A 36 -5.49 -6.16 -3.21
C LYS A 36 -6.23 -5.26 -4.20
N SER A 37 -5.82 -5.29 -5.47
CA SER A 37 -6.47 -4.49 -6.52
C SER A 37 -7.84 -5.07 -6.87
N THR A 38 -8.56 -4.41 -7.78
CA THR A 38 -9.59 -5.07 -8.58
C THR A 38 -8.96 -6.07 -9.54
N GLY A 39 -9.74 -7.03 -10.05
CA GLY A 39 -9.25 -8.06 -10.98
C GLY A 39 -8.85 -7.47 -12.33
N ILE A 40 -7.80 -8.03 -12.92
CA ILE A 40 -7.21 -7.67 -14.21
C ILE A 40 -7.28 -8.90 -15.13
N THR A 41 -8.34 -8.94 -15.92
CA THR A 41 -8.77 -10.11 -16.71
C THR A 41 -7.75 -10.52 -17.78
N THR A 42 -6.96 -9.58 -18.29
CA THR A 42 -5.99 -9.85 -19.35
C THR A 42 -4.58 -9.90 -18.77
N ALA A 43 -3.92 -11.04 -18.91
CA ALA A 43 -2.61 -11.27 -18.30
C ALA A 43 -1.49 -10.41 -18.87
N ASP A 44 -1.61 -10.02 -20.13
CA ASP A 44 -0.61 -9.26 -20.86
C ASP A 44 -0.95 -7.76 -20.95
N ASP A 45 -2.00 -7.31 -20.25
CA ASP A 45 -2.36 -5.90 -20.15
C ASP A 45 -1.52 -5.20 -19.08
N TYR A 46 -0.25 -4.94 -19.42
CA TYR A 46 0.70 -4.30 -18.53
C TYR A 46 0.28 -2.90 -18.10
N ASP A 47 -0.43 -2.16 -18.95
CA ASP A 47 -0.94 -0.84 -18.61
C ASP A 47 -1.97 -0.93 -17.49
N ALA A 48 -2.91 -1.89 -17.57
CA ALA A 48 -3.87 -2.15 -16.49
C ALA A 48 -3.18 -2.63 -15.21
N ILE A 49 -2.10 -3.42 -15.31
CA ILE A 49 -1.31 -3.88 -14.16
C ILE A 49 -0.64 -2.70 -13.45
N VAL A 50 0.01 -1.82 -14.20
CA VAL A 50 0.69 -0.63 -13.65
C VAL A 50 -0.33 0.35 -13.07
N ALA A 51 -1.50 0.50 -13.69
CA ALA A 51 -2.59 1.31 -13.16
C ALA A 51 -3.06 0.77 -11.80
N ALA A 52 -3.36 -0.54 -11.71
CA ALA A 52 -3.76 -1.18 -10.46
C ALA A 52 -2.69 -1.08 -9.36
N MET A 53 -1.42 -1.24 -9.73
CA MET A 53 -0.28 -1.02 -8.85
C MET A 53 -0.27 0.41 -8.29
N SER A 54 -0.45 1.41 -9.15
CA SER A 54 -0.49 2.82 -8.76
C SER A 54 -1.67 3.12 -7.83
N ASP A 55 -2.84 2.53 -8.10
CA ASP A 55 -4.02 2.66 -7.25
C ASP A 55 -3.77 2.08 -5.84
N LEU A 56 -3.08 0.95 -5.73
CA LEU A 56 -2.71 0.39 -4.42
C LEU A 56 -1.79 1.30 -3.62
N PHE A 57 -0.86 2.01 -4.27
CA PHE A 57 -0.07 3.05 -3.59
C PHE A 57 -0.92 4.24 -3.16
N GLY A 58 -1.90 4.64 -3.99
CA GLY A 58 -2.88 5.65 -3.62
C GLY A 58 -3.65 5.26 -2.36
N GLN A 59 -4.16 4.02 -2.31
CA GLN A 59 -4.85 3.47 -1.14
C GLN A 59 -3.94 3.40 0.09
N LEU A 60 -2.70 2.92 -0.05
CA LEU A 60 -1.73 2.90 1.05
C LEU A 60 -1.47 4.31 1.58
N SER A 61 -1.33 5.29 0.70
CA SER A 61 -1.12 6.69 1.07
C SER A 61 -2.28 7.23 1.91
N GLN A 62 -3.51 6.90 1.54
CA GLN A 62 -4.70 7.25 2.33
C GLN A 62 -4.71 6.57 3.70
N VAL A 63 -4.36 5.28 3.78
CA VAL A 63 -4.24 4.54 5.04
C VAL A 63 -3.22 5.19 5.97
N ILE A 64 -2.04 5.52 5.45
CA ILE A 64 -0.97 6.18 6.22
C ILE A 64 -1.42 7.58 6.65
N ALA A 65 -2.06 8.36 5.77
CA ALA A 65 -2.56 9.70 6.10
C ALA A 65 -3.56 9.66 7.26
N GLN A 66 -4.51 8.72 7.24
CA GLN A 66 -5.46 8.51 8.34
C GLN A 66 -4.76 8.11 9.65
N ALA A 67 -3.72 7.28 9.57
CA ALA A 67 -2.94 6.90 10.74
C ALA A 67 -2.14 8.10 11.31
N ILE A 68 -1.57 8.96 10.46
CA ILE A 68 -0.91 10.20 10.88
C ILE A 68 -1.88 11.09 11.63
N LEU A 69 -3.10 11.31 11.11
CA LEU A 69 -4.11 12.14 11.77
C LEU A 69 -4.51 11.58 13.14
N LYS A 70 -4.58 10.26 13.30
CA LYS A 70 -4.86 9.61 14.60
C LYS A 70 -3.71 9.71 15.59
N SER A 71 -2.45 9.73 15.12
CA SER A 71 -1.25 9.80 15.96
C SER A 71 -0.78 11.23 16.25
N ALA A 72 -1.41 12.24 15.65
CA ALA A 72 -1.11 13.66 15.86
C ALA A 72 -1.87 14.29 17.04
N ILE A 73 -2.78 13.54 17.68
CA ILE A 73 -3.53 13.92 18.88
C ILE A 73 -2.79 13.44 20.12
#